data_AF-A0A336LWG7-F1
#
_entry.id   AF-A0A336LWG7-F1
#
_cell.length_a   1.000
_cell.length_b   1.000
_cell.length_c   1.000
_cell.angle_alpha   90.00
_cell.angle_beta   90.00
_cell.angle_gamma   90.00
#
_symmetry.space_group_name_H-M   'P 1'
#
loop_
_entity.id
_entity.type
_entity.pdbx_description
1 polymer ?
#
loop_
_entity_poly.entity_id
_entity_poly.type
_entity_poly.pdbx_seq_one_letter_code
_entity_poly.pdbx_strand_id
1 'polypeptide(L)'
;MDNMMKSDLSSVQIKQMMMNAQKEIEERKRKLLKIQAPSLLSRNMPLLDVERAKKIKELQKQIKAKIGNVPQTQIQTKPTALILDSEGRTVDQTGREINVPLLQPTLKANMRAKKKESNKTHMNDRLNDDSLENNFHDERLFLKGPVRQKRALRFHEPGKFQIMGERLRMSAQLEKLQAEISQIARKTGISSATKLALIAPKTDIHLDESPNMEWWDSVILTKDLNSVDKEGNILIRNSAITNLIEHPTQMKPPNESTRPVYLPVFLTKNEKKKLRRQNRREQWKDQQEQIRLGLIDPPEPKLRISNLMRVLGTEAIQDPTKIEAHVREQMAKRQKLHEDMNNARKLTVEQKREKTIRKIKEDVSLGVHVAVYRIRDLHSNASKKYKVETNAKQLLMTGIVVLFRDCCVVTVEGGPKQQKKYKRLMMHRIKWNEDFVKDADGKEIPNSCVLVWEGISQRRNFGEIKFKSVPNEKAARDLFYKHHVEHYWDLSYSGAVLEC
;
A
#
# COMPACT_ATOMS: atom_id res chain seq x y z
N MET A 1 -7.57 57.91 9.80
CA MET A 1 -7.01 57.92 11.15
C MET A 1 -6.68 56.49 11.52
N ASP A 2 -5.39 56.23 11.46
CA ASP A 2 -4.59 55.46 12.40
C ASP A 2 -4.71 53.93 12.46
N ASN A 3 -3.73 53.37 11.76
CA ASN A 3 -3.09 52.07 11.85
C ASN A 3 -2.23 52.00 13.14
N MET A 4 -2.28 50.90 13.91
CA MET A 4 -1.26 50.48 14.91
C MET A 4 -1.75 49.14 15.53
N MET A 5 -0.99 48.06 15.80
CA MET A 5 0.45 47.81 15.88
C MET A 5 0.76 46.34 15.51
N LYS A 6 1.83 46.10 14.74
CA LYS A 6 2.62 44.86 14.79
C LYS A 6 3.97 45.21 15.42
N SER A 7 4.34 44.54 16.49
CA SER A 7 5.58 44.77 17.24
C SER A 7 6.76 44.10 16.53
N ASP A 8 7.62 44.88 15.89
CA ASP A 8 8.90 44.42 15.37
C ASP A 8 9.89 44.22 16.52
N LEU A 9 10.39 42.99 16.66
CA LEU A 9 11.43 42.64 17.63
C LEU A 9 12.74 43.36 17.26
N SER A 10 13.31 44.10 18.22
CA SER A 10 14.51 44.90 18.03
C SER A 10 15.72 44.06 17.62
N SER A 11 16.56 44.61 16.75
CA SER A 11 17.80 43.99 16.24
C SER A 11 18.75 43.51 17.34
N VAL A 12 18.66 44.10 18.53
CA VAL A 12 19.41 43.70 19.73
C VAL A 12 18.92 42.37 20.28
N GLN A 13 17.61 42.14 20.32
CA GLN A 13 17.02 40.86 20.74
C GLN A 13 17.39 39.73 19.79
N ILE A 14 17.44 39.99 18.48
CA ILE A 14 17.85 38.99 17.48
C ILE A 14 19.33 38.62 17.63
N LYS A 15 20.21 39.62 17.86
CA LYS A 15 21.64 39.36 18.14
C LYS A 15 21.84 38.55 19.42
N GLN A 16 21.09 38.85 20.48
CA GLN A 16 21.19 38.12 21.75
C GLN A 16 20.67 36.68 21.63
N MET A 17 19.62 36.47 20.84
CA MET A 17 19.10 35.13 20.55
C MET A 17 20.09 34.30 19.72
N MET A 18 20.76 34.90 18.73
CA MET A 18 21.81 34.21 17.96
C MET A 18 23.06 33.91 18.79
N MET A 19 23.46 34.81 19.71
CA MET A 19 24.60 34.59 20.60
C MET A 19 24.32 33.44 21.59
N ASN A 20 23.10 33.38 22.14
CA ASN A 20 22.68 32.27 22.99
C ASN A 20 22.60 30.95 22.22
N ALA A 21 22.09 30.97 20.98
CA ALA A 21 22.06 29.78 20.13
C ALA A 21 23.47 29.26 19.79
N GLN A 22 24.44 30.15 19.53
CA GLN A 22 25.83 29.77 19.30
C GLN A 22 26.47 29.13 20.55
N LYS A 23 26.20 29.70 21.73
CA LYS A 23 26.72 29.18 23.01
C LYS A 23 26.15 27.79 23.33
N GLU A 24 24.87 27.55 23.03
CA GLU A 24 24.23 26.24 23.23
C GLU A 24 24.75 25.18 22.26
N ILE A 25 25.05 25.56 21.01
CA ILE A 25 25.67 24.67 20.01
C ILE A 25 27.09 24.28 20.44
N GLU A 26 27.86 25.22 21.01
CA GLU A 26 29.22 24.96 21.48
C GLU A 26 29.25 24.05 22.71
N GLU A 27 28.31 24.23 23.66
CA GLU A 27 28.14 23.29 24.78
C GLU A 27 27.71 21.89 24.33
N ARG A 28 26.84 21.77 23.32
CA ARG A 28 26.47 20.47 22.72
C ARG A 28 27.67 19.80 22.06
N LYS A 29 28.51 20.55 21.33
CA LYS A 29 29.77 20.03 20.78
C LYS A 29 30.72 19.55 21.87
N ARG A 30 30.81 20.29 22.98
CA ARG A 30 31.66 19.92 24.13
C ARG A 30 31.16 18.67 24.86
N LYS A 31 29.84 18.48 24.95
CA LYS A 31 29.21 17.26 25.50
C LYS A 31 29.45 16.05 24.59
N LEU A 32 29.37 16.22 23.26
CA LEU A 32 29.65 15.16 22.29
C LEU A 32 31.12 14.72 22.32
N LEU A 33 32.06 15.65 22.50
CA LEU A 33 33.49 15.33 22.64
C LEU A 33 33.81 14.57 23.95
N LYS A 34 33.03 14.76 25.02
CA LYS A 34 33.19 14.00 26.27
C LYS A 34 32.65 12.57 26.21
N ILE A 35 31.77 12.26 25.25
CA ILE A 35 31.22 10.91 25.05
C ILE A 35 32.18 10.03 24.23
N GLN A 36 33.15 10.63 23.54
CA GLN A 36 34.13 9.94 22.69
C GLN A 36 35.50 9.84 23.35
N ALA A 37 35.57 9.23 24.54
CA ALA A 37 36.81 8.75 25.15
C ALA A 37 36.61 7.27 25.57
N PRO A 38 37.45 6.33 25.12
CA PRO A 38 37.25 4.91 25.39
C PRO A 38 37.77 4.53 26.79
N SER A 39 36.89 3.93 27.60
CA SER A 39 37.25 3.19 28.81
C SER A 39 37.86 1.83 28.44
N LEU A 40 39.12 1.60 28.80
CA LEU A 40 39.79 0.31 28.73
C LEU A 40 39.83 -0.34 30.13
N LEU A 41 39.31 -1.57 30.27
CA LEU A 41 39.70 -2.51 31.33
C LEU A 41 39.52 -3.98 30.85
N SER A 42 40.66 -4.71 30.82
CA SER A 42 40.89 -6.17 31.04
C SER A 42 40.33 -7.18 30.01
N ARG A 43 41.01 -8.25 29.53
CA ARG A 43 42.26 -8.96 29.90
C ARG A 43 42.63 -10.03 28.81
N ASN A 44 43.94 -10.36 28.68
CA ASN A 44 44.58 -11.64 28.24
C ASN A 44 44.91 -12.01 26.75
N MET A 45 46.20 -11.83 26.38
CA MET A 45 47.21 -12.69 25.65
C MET A 45 46.99 -13.28 24.22
N PRO A 46 48.04 -13.65 23.42
CA PRO A 46 49.47 -13.24 23.38
C PRO A 46 50.07 -12.89 21.98
N LEU A 47 51.08 -12.01 22.00
CA LEU A 47 52.41 -12.07 21.34
C LEU A 47 52.57 -12.70 19.91
N LEU A 48 52.16 -12.03 18.82
CA LEU A 48 52.59 -12.39 17.44
C LEU A 48 52.60 -11.22 16.41
N ASP A 49 52.63 -9.95 16.84
CA ASP A 49 52.37 -8.81 15.93
C ASP A 49 53.52 -7.79 15.75
N VAL A 50 54.70 -8.04 16.30
CA VAL A 50 55.84 -7.10 16.19
C VAL A 50 56.48 -7.13 14.79
N GLU A 51 56.48 -8.28 14.12
CA GLU A 51 57.06 -8.42 12.77
C GLU A 51 56.18 -7.83 11.67
N ARG A 52 54.84 -7.95 11.79
CA ARG A 52 53.89 -7.33 10.88
C ARG A 52 53.94 -5.81 10.94
N ALA A 53 54.08 -5.23 12.14
CA ALA A 53 54.21 -3.78 12.31
C ALA A 53 55.51 -3.23 11.68
N LYS A 54 56.62 -3.96 11.75
CA LYS A 54 57.88 -3.58 11.09
C LYS A 54 57.76 -3.65 9.56
N LYS A 55 57.15 -4.71 9.02
CA LYS A 55 56.92 -4.88 7.57
C LYS A 55 55.99 -3.81 6.98
N ILE A 56 54.98 -3.37 7.73
CA ILE A 56 54.07 -2.28 7.32
C ILE A 56 54.79 -0.93 7.31
N LYS A 57 55.66 -0.65 8.29
CA LYS A 57 56.48 0.58 8.31
C LYS A 57 57.48 0.62 7.14
N GLU A 58 58.06 -0.51 6.79
CA GLU A 58 59.01 -0.60 5.68
C GLU A 58 58.33 -0.43 4.31
N LEU A 59 57.14 -1.02 4.13
CA LEU A 59 56.29 -0.78 2.96
C LEU A 59 55.83 0.68 2.84
N GLN A 60 55.47 1.32 3.96
CA GLN A 60 55.11 2.75 3.96
C GLN A 60 56.31 3.65 3.61
N LYS A 61 57.54 3.27 4.03
CA LYS A 61 58.77 3.98 3.68
C LYS A 61 59.13 3.81 2.19
N GLN A 62 58.91 2.62 1.62
CA GLN A 62 59.11 2.36 0.19
C GLN A 62 58.09 3.06 -0.71
N ILE A 63 56.83 3.17 -0.28
CA ILE A 63 55.80 3.92 -1.02
C ILE A 63 56.11 5.42 -1.03
N LYS A 64 56.59 5.97 0.08
CA LYS A 64 56.99 7.39 0.17
C LYS A 64 58.21 7.72 -0.71
N ALA A 65 59.16 6.79 -0.85
CA ALA A 65 60.33 6.96 -1.70
C ALA A 65 59.99 6.87 -3.21
N LYS A 66 58.94 6.13 -3.59
CA LYS A 66 58.54 5.93 -5.00
C LYS A 66 57.60 7.00 -5.58
N ILE A 67 57.10 7.94 -4.78
CA ILE A 67 56.18 9.01 -5.23
C ILE A 67 56.93 10.35 -5.44
N GLY A 68 58.24 10.41 -5.20
CA GLY A 68 59.04 11.64 -5.26
C GLY A 68 59.36 12.21 -6.65
N ASN A 69 58.82 11.67 -7.76
CA ASN A 69 59.15 12.15 -9.11
C ASN A 69 57.90 12.37 -9.98
N VAL A 70 57.18 13.48 -9.74
CA VAL A 70 56.27 14.11 -10.70
C VAL A 70 56.32 15.64 -10.47
N PRO A 71 56.45 16.46 -11.53
CA PRO A 71 56.75 17.89 -11.41
C PRO A 71 55.63 18.72 -10.76
N GLN A 72 56.06 19.70 -9.94
CA GLN A 72 55.21 20.64 -9.22
C GLN A 72 54.51 21.61 -10.18
N THR A 73 53.18 21.55 -10.21
CA THR A 73 52.34 22.69 -10.61
C THR A 73 51.80 23.34 -9.33
N GLN A 74 51.95 24.66 -9.22
CA GLN A 74 51.60 25.43 -8.03
C GLN A 74 50.09 25.34 -7.75
N ILE A 75 49.72 24.77 -6.60
CA ILE A 75 48.34 24.77 -6.11
C ILE A 75 48.22 25.87 -5.07
N GLN A 76 47.40 26.88 -5.39
CA GLN A 76 47.06 28.00 -4.52
C GLN A 76 46.34 27.51 -3.26
N THR A 77 46.78 27.99 -2.09
CA THR A 77 46.38 27.48 -0.77
C THR A 77 45.20 28.24 -0.13
N LYS A 78 44.37 28.93 -0.92
CA LYS A 78 43.11 29.55 -0.46
C LYS A 78 42.07 29.50 -1.59
N PRO A 79 40.79 29.18 -1.32
CA PRO A 79 39.77 29.18 -2.36
C PRO A 79 39.50 30.61 -2.85
N THR A 80 39.49 30.78 -4.17
CA THR A 80 39.15 32.04 -4.84
C THR A 80 37.69 32.41 -4.56
N ALA A 81 37.41 33.68 -4.28
CA ALA A 81 36.06 34.16 -3.99
C ALA A 81 35.13 33.97 -5.20
N LEU A 82 33.93 33.44 -4.96
CA LEU A 82 32.90 33.19 -5.96
C LEU A 82 32.18 34.51 -6.28
N ILE A 83 32.19 34.93 -7.55
CA ILE A 83 31.50 36.13 -8.01
C ILE A 83 30.06 35.73 -8.39
N LEU A 84 29.08 36.42 -7.80
CA LEU A 84 27.65 36.17 -7.97
C LEU A 84 26.96 37.42 -8.52
N ASP A 85 26.12 37.25 -9.56
CA ASP A 85 25.27 38.34 -10.07
C ASP A 85 24.10 38.67 -9.11
N SER A 86 23.35 39.73 -9.39
CA SER A 86 22.17 40.18 -8.60
C SER A 86 21.07 39.12 -8.46
N GLU A 87 21.07 38.08 -9.31
CA GLU A 87 20.17 36.93 -9.25
C GLU A 87 20.79 35.69 -8.55
N GLY A 88 22.01 35.80 -8.00
CA GLY A 88 22.65 34.74 -7.21
C GLY A 88 23.28 33.59 -8.00
N ARG A 89 23.61 33.80 -9.30
CA ARG A 89 24.25 32.81 -10.18
C ARG A 89 25.76 33.01 -10.26
N THR A 90 26.52 31.93 -10.43
CA THR A 90 27.99 31.95 -10.48
C THR A 90 28.52 32.35 -11.85
N VAL A 91 29.31 33.43 -11.89
CA VAL A 91 29.77 34.08 -13.14
C VAL A 91 31.30 34.19 -13.16
N ASP A 92 31.88 34.04 -14.35
CA ASP A 92 33.31 34.29 -14.59
C ASP A 92 33.64 35.80 -14.57
N GLN A 93 34.93 36.16 -14.52
CA GLN A 93 35.41 37.56 -14.62
C GLN A 93 34.97 38.29 -15.91
N THR A 94 34.41 37.56 -16.88
CA THR A 94 33.91 38.07 -18.16
C THR A 94 32.39 38.02 -18.28
N GLY A 95 31.65 37.72 -17.20
CA GLY A 95 30.19 37.79 -17.16
C GLY A 95 29.46 36.62 -17.84
N ARG A 96 30.15 35.51 -18.10
CA ARG A 96 29.53 34.28 -18.62
C ARG A 96 29.19 33.32 -17.49
N GLU A 97 27.99 32.74 -17.56
CA GLU A 97 27.49 31.78 -16.56
C GLU A 97 28.36 30.49 -16.57
N ILE A 98 28.89 30.14 -15.40
CA ILE A 98 29.61 28.87 -15.19
C ILE A 98 28.74 27.95 -14.37
N ASN A 99 28.48 26.75 -14.89
CA ASN A 99 27.75 25.73 -14.15
C ASN A 99 28.71 24.89 -13.31
N VAL A 100 28.79 25.16 -12.00
CA VAL A 100 29.67 24.42 -11.08
C VAL A 100 28.99 23.09 -10.69
N PRO A 101 29.52 21.92 -11.09
CA PRO A 101 28.89 20.64 -10.78
C PRO A 101 28.97 20.33 -9.28
N LEU A 102 27.82 20.25 -8.60
CA LEU A 102 27.76 19.76 -7.21
C LEU A 102 28.07 18.26 -7.17
N LEU A 103 29.25 17.93 -6.67
CA LEU A 103 29.61 16.56 -6.31
C LEU A 103 28.85 16.15 -5.05
N GLN A 104 27.84 15.29 -5.22
CA GLN A 104 27.14 14.67 -4.10
C GLN A 104 28.09 13.72 -3.34
N PRO A 105 28.28 13.89 -2.02
CA PRO A 105 29.19 13.05 -1.24
C PRO A 105 28.57 11.66 -1.09
N THR A 106 29.09 10.69 -1.84
CA THR A 106 28.66 9.28 -1.73
C THR A 106 29.75 8.45 -1.07
N LEU A 107 29.35 7.63 -0.08
CA LEU A 107 30.25 6.68 0.60
C LEU A 107 30.86 5.72 -0.44
N LYS A 108 32.18 5.46 -0.36
CA LYS A 108 32.96 4.60 -1.27
C LYS A 108 32.34 3.21 -1.54
N ALA A 109 31.50 2.71 -0.62
CA ALA A 109 30.73 1.47 -0.81
C ALA A 109 29.73 1.57 -1.98
N ASN A 110 29.05 2.69 -2.14
CA ASN A 110 28.05 2.92 -3.20
C ASN A 110 28.72 3.09 -4.58
N MET A 111 29.93 3.65 -4.63
CA MET A 111 30.73 3.72 -5.87
C MET A 111 31.15 2.32 -6.37
N ARG A 112 31.48 1.40 -5.46
CA ARG A 112 31.89 0.03 -5.82
C ARG A 112 30.70 -0.81 -6.32
N ALA A 113 29.51 -0.57 -5.77
CA ALA A 113 28.27 -1.16 -6.25
C ALA A 113 27.88 -0.63 -7.64
N LYS A 114 27.88 0.70 -7.85
CA LYS A 114 27.61 1.31 -9.17
C LYS A 114 28.61 0.88 -10.24
N LYS A 115 29.90 0.77 -9.92
CA LYS A 115 30.93 0.31 -10.87
C LYS A 115 30.78 -1.18 -11.25
N LYS A 116 30.17 -1.98 -10.37
CA LYS A 116 29.85 -3.39 -10.65
C LYS A 116 28.60 -3.52 -11.52
N GLU A 117 27.62 -2.64 -11.35
CA GLU A 117 26.44 -2.57 -12.23
C GLU A 117 26.80 -2.03 -13.61
N SER A 118 27.60 -0.97 -13.72
CA SER A 118 28.04 -0.42 -15.02
C SER A 118 28.90 -1.41 -15.83
N ASN A 119 29.72 -2.24 -15.17
CA ASN A 119 30.45 -3.32 -15.85
C ASN A 119 29.54 -4.47 -16.30
N LYS A 120 28.37 -4.64 -15.66
CA LYS A 120 27.38 -5.64 -16.06
C LYS A 120 26.55 -5.17 -17.27
N THR A 121 26.22 -3.88 -17.32
CA THR A 121 25.49 -3.29 -18.46
C THR A 121 26.35 -3.23 -19.72
N HIS A 122 27.63 -2.85 -19.62
CA HIS A 122 28.54 -2.84 -20.78
C HIS A 122 28.82 -4.24 -21.38
N MET A 123 28.58 -5.32 -20.64
CA MET A 123 28.66 -6.69 -21.16
C MET A 123 27.38 -7.15 -21.86
N ASN A 124 26.22 -6.55 -21.52
CA ASN A 124 24.95 -6.84 -22.18
C ASN A 124 24.72 -5.96 -23.43
N ASP A 125 25.26 -4.75 -23.48
CA ASP A 125 25.14 -3.86 -24.65
C ASP A 125 25.98 -4.30 -25.86
N ARG A 126 26.99 -5.17 -25.69
CA ARG A 126 27.78 -5.72 -26.80
C ARG A 126 27.14 -6.93 -27.50
N LEU A 127 25.96 -7.37 -27.07
CA LEU A 127 25.29 -8.56 -27.62
C LEU A 127 24.03 -8.25 -28.43
N ASN A 128 23.64 -6.97 -28.57
CA ASN A 128 22.36 -6.58 -29.19
C ASN A 128 22.47 -5.48 -30.26
N ASP A 129 23.65 -5.23 -30.84
CA ASP A 129 23.84 -4.20 -31.88
C ASP A 129 24.48 -4.78 -33.16
N ASP A 130 23.86 -5.83 -33.72
CA ASP A 130 24.18 -6.36 -35.06
C ASP A 130 22.88 -6.76 -35.76
N SER A 131 21.96 -5.81 -35.92
CA SER A 131 20.69 -6.05 -36.61
C SER A 131 20.20 -4.85 -37.39
N LEU A 132 21.08 -4.19 -38.14
CA LEU A 132 20.68 -3.26 -39.20
C LEU A 132 21.63 -3.37 -40.42
N GLU A 133 21.01 -3.78 -41.53
CA GLU A 133 21.39 -3.57 -42.94
C GLU A 133 22.54 -4.40 -43.57
N ASN A 134 22.15 -5.32 -44.46
CA ASN A 134 22.75 -5.51 -45.80
C ASN A 134 21.89 -6.50 -46.62
N ASN A 135 20.86 -6.00 -47.31
CA ASN A 135 20.03 -6.76 -48.24
C ASN A 135 20.41 -6.47 -49.71
N PHE A 136 21.71 -6.55 -50.04
CA PHE A 136 22.17 -6.58 -51.43
C PHE A 136 23.29 -7.61 -51.58
N HIS A 137 23.10 -8.59 -52.46
CA HIS A 137 24.08 -9.66 -52.74
C HIS A 137 24.46 -9.56 -54.23
N ASP A 138 25.74 -9.30 -54.51
CA ASP A 138 26.29 -9.22 -55.88
C ASP A 138 27.20 -10.44 -56.12
N GLU A 139 26.83 -11.29 -57.08
CA GLU A 139 27.48 -12.57 -57.39
C GLU A 139 28.88 -12.43 -58.02
N ARG A 140 29.32 -11.21 -58.36
CA ARG A 140 30.63 -10.96 -58.99
C ARG A 140 31.76 -10.78 -57.98
N LEU A 141 31.46 -10.68 -56.70
CA LEU A 141 32.46 -10.49 -55.65
C LEU A 141 32.81 -11.82 -54.97
N PHE A 142 34.07 -12.27 -55.12
CA PHE A 142 34.61 -13.41 -54.37
C PHE A 142 34.75 -13.05 -52.88
N LEU A 143 33.73 -13.37 -52.09
CA LEU A 143 33.79 -13.29 -50.63
C LEU A 143 34.64 -14.45 -50.10
N LYS A 144 35.75 -14.12 -49.42
CA LYS A 144 36.53 -15.13 -48.69
C LYS A 144 35.66 -15.74 -47.59
N GLY A 145 35.50 -17.07 -47.61
CA GLY A 145 34.67 -17.80 -46.66
C GLY A 145 35.08 -17.57 -45.19
N PRO A 146 34.15 -17.77 -44.22
CA PRO A 146 34.38 -17.46 -42.82
C PRO A 146 35.49 -18.34 -42.23
N VAL A 147 36.58 -17.70 -41.78
CA VAL A 147 37.70 -18.38 -41.11
C VAL A 147 37.30 -18.71 -39.67
N ARG A 148 37.22 -20.01 -39.34
CA ARG A 148 37.00 -20.50 -37.97
C ARG A 148 38.16 -20.07 -37.06
N GLN A 149 37.89 -19.19 -36.10
CA GLN A 149 38.86 -18.90 -35.03
C GLN A 149 39.02 -20.14 -34.14
N LYS A 150 40.26 -20.64 -33.99
CA LYS A 150 40.58 -21.75 -33.07
C LYS A 150 40.36 -21.27 -31.63
N ARG A 151 39.47 -21.93 -30.89
CA ARG A 151 39.19 -21.63 -29.48
C ARG A 151 40.46 -21.80 -28.65
N ALA A 152 40.93 -20.71 -28.02
CA ALA A 152 42.01 -20.78 -27.04
C ALA A 152 41.53 -21.50 -25.77
N LEU A 153 42.34 -22.44 -25.26
CA LEU A 153 42.07 -23.15 -24.01
C LEU A 153 42.15 -22.15 -22.83
N ARG A 154 41.02 -21.90 -22.17
CA ARG A 154 40.97 -21.10 -20.94
C ARG A 154 41.11 -22.02 -19.74
N PHE A 155 42.35 -22.22 -19.28
CA PHE A 155 42.61 -22.98 -18.07
C PHE A 155 42.09 -22.23 -16.84
N HIS A 156 41.41 -22.96 -15.96
CA HIS A 156 41.02 -22.45 -14.65
C HIS A 156 42.17 -22.63 -13.66
N GLU A 157 42.31 -21.69 -12.72
CA GLU A 157 43.33 -21.76 -11.68
C GLU A 157 43.23 -23.07 -10.89
N PRO A 158 44.37 -23.72 -10.60
CA PRO A 158 44.39 -24.97 -9.84
C PRO A 158 43.73 -24.76 -8.48
N GLY A 159 42.87 -25.70 -8.07
CA GLY A 159 42.12 -25.62 -6.82
C GLY A 159 40.71 -25.01 -6.92
N LYS A 160 40.38 -24.26 -7.97
CA LYS A 160 39.04 -23.64 -8.12
C LYS A 160 37.90 -24.68 -8.07
N PHE A 161 38.08 -25.79 -8.78
CA PHE A 161 37.09 -26.88 -8.81
C PHE A 161 37.17 -27.80 -7.59
N GLN A 162 38.33 -27.90 -6.93
CA GLN A 162 38.45 -28.61 -5.65
C GLN A 162 37.64 -27.89 -4.58
N ILE A 163 37.80 -26.57 -4.44
CA ILE A 163 37.01 -25.74 -3.51
C ILE A 163 35.52 -25.81 -3.86
N MET A 164 35.17 -25.76 -5.14
CA MET A 164 33.77 -25.89 -5.58
C MET A 164 33.20 -27.26 -5.24
N GLY A 165 33.96 -28.34 -5.44
CA GLY A 165 33.56 -29.70 -5.10
C GLY A 165 33.47 -29.96 -3.60
N GLU A 166 34.36 -29.37 -2.79
CA GLU A 166 34.28 -29.41 -1.33
C GLU A 166 33.05 -28.67 -0.82
N ARG A 167 32.74 -27.49 -1.39
CA ARG A 167 31.52 -26.75 -1.07
C ARG A 167 30.26 -27.53 -1.41
N LEU A 168 30.27 -28.26 -2.53
CA LEU A 168 29.15 -29.08 -2.98
C LEU A 168 28.96 -30.31 -2.07
N ARG A 169 30.06 -30.95 -1.67
CA ARG A 169 30.07 -32.05 -0.68
C ARG A 169 29.59 -31.58 0.70
N MET A 170 30.05 -30.43 1.17
CA MET A 170 29.62 -29.83 2.43
C MET A 170 28.12 -29.48 2.40
N SER A 171 27.63 -28.91 1.30
CA SER A 171 26.20 -28.66 1.10
C SER A 171 25.37 -29.95 1.15
N ALA A 172 25.83 -31.02 0.49
CA ALA A 172 25.14 -32.31 0.51
C ALA A 172 25.17 -32.98 1.89
N GLN A 173 26.25 -32.80 2.67
CA GLN A 173 26.33 -33.28 4.05
C GLN A 173 25.37 -32.53 4.97
N LEU A 174 25.28 -31.20 4.83
CA LEU A 174 24.31 -30.39 5.59
C LEU A 174 22.86 -30.76 5.24
N GLU A 175 22.57 -31.03 3.96
CA GLU A 175 21.25 -31.48 3.52
C GLU A 175 20.89 -32.86 4.09
N LYS A 176 21.84 -33.80 4.12
CA LYS A 176 21.67 -35.11 4.78
C LYS A 176 21.41 -34.97 6.28
N LEU A 177 22.20 -34.15 6.97
CA LEU A 177 21.99 -33.88 8.40
C LEU A 177 20.63 -33.22 8.65
N GLN A 178 20.23 -32.27 7.81
CA GLN A 178 18.91 -31.64 7.90
C GLN A 178 17.78 -32.66 7.67
N ALA A 179 17.93 -33.56 6.69
CA ALA A 179 16.97 -34.62 6.44
C ALA A 179 16.88 -35.61 7.62
N GLU A 180 18.02 -36.00 8.19
CA GLU A 180 18.10 -36.89 9.35
C GLU A 180 17.47 -36.25 10.60
N ILE A 181 17.78 -34.99 10.89
CA ILE A 181 17.12 -34.21 11.95
C ILE A 181 15.61 -34.13 11.69
N SER A 182 15.17 -33.90 10.44
CA SER A 182 13.73 -33.86 10.10
C SER A 182 13.02 -35.21 10.29
N GLN A 183 13.74 -36.33 10.07
CA GLN A 183 13.20 -37.68 10.27
C GLN A 183 13.16 -38.04 11.75
N ILE A 184 14.18 -37.69 12.53
CA ILE A 184 14.21 -37.88 13.98
C ILE A 184 13.11 -37.03 14.64
N ALA A 185 12.93 -35.78 14.23
CA ALA A 185 11.88 -34.89 14.76
C ALA A 185 10.45 -35.36 14.40
N ARG A 186 10.27 -36.03 13.25
CA ARG A 186 9.02 -36.72 12.86
C ARG A 186 8.79 -38.01 13.67
N LYS A 187 9.81 -38.85 13.84
CA LYS A 187 9.74 -40.09 14.62
C LYS A 187 9.48 -39.86 16.10
N THR A 188 9.95 -38.74 16.64
CA THR A 188 9.78 -38.36 18.05
C THR A 188 8.52 -37.52 18.32
N GLY A 189 7.74 -37.16 17.28
CA GLY A 189 6.54 -36.32 17.43
C GLY A 189 6.82 -34.87 17.88
N ILE A 190 8.09 -34.47 17.98
CA ILE A 190 8.51 -33.16 18.47
C ILE A 190 8.16 -32.06 17.46
N SER A 191 8.13 -32.35 16.16
CA SER A 191 7.81 -31.36 15.12
C SER A 191 6.39 -30.80 15.22
N SER A 192 5.39 -31.64 15.50
CA SER A 192 4.00 -31.21 15.68
C SER A 192 3.80 -30.50 17.02
N ALA A 193 4.35 -31.05 18.11
CA ALA A 193 4.27 -30.45 19.44
C ALA A 193 5.01 -29.10 19.55
N THR A 194 6.19 -28.95 18.95
CA THR A 194 6.96 -27.67 18.97
C THR A 194 6.28 -26.61 18.11
N LYS A 195 5.69 -27.00 16.98
CA LYS A 195 4.93 -26.08 16.11
C LYS A 195 3.66 -25.62 16.81
N LEU A 196 2.93 -26.52 17.51
CA LEU A 196 1.80 -26.16 18.35
C LEU A 196 2.21 -25.29 19.55
N ALA A 197 3.35 -25.54 20.19
CA ALA A 197 3.86 -24.73 21.30
C ALA A 197 4.36 -23.33 20.87
N LEU A 198 4.72 -23.14 19.60
CA LEU A 198 5.02 -21.83 19.02
C LEU A 198 3.76 -21.03 18.66
N ILE A 199 2.64 -21.71 18.42
CA ILE A 199 1.35 -21.16 17.98
C ILE A 199 0.43 -20.83 19.15
N ALA A 200 0.50 -21.63 20.22
CA ALA A 200 -0.04 -21.22 21.49
C ALA A 200 0.50 -19.82 21.74
N PRO A 201 -0.36 -18.78 21.88
CA PRO A 201 0.14 -17.49 22.28
C PRO A 201 0.98 -17.80 23.49
N LYS A 202 2.26 -17.44 23.44
CA LYS A 202 2.96 -17.13 24.67
C LYS A 202 2.07 -16.05 25.25
N THR A 203 1.13 -16.47 26.08
CA THR A 203 0.77 -15.70 27.23
C THR A 203 2.16 -15.37 27.75
N ASP A 204 2.58 -14.13 27.51
CA ASP A 204 3.31 -13.45 28.53
C ASP A 204 2.37 -13.58 29.74
N ILE A 205 2.42 -14.76 30.38
CA ILE A 205 2.16 -14.93 31.78
C ILE A 205 3.24 -14.01 32.28
N HIS A 206 2.87 -12.74 32.37
CA HIS A 206 3.32 -11.89 33.43
C HIS A 206 3.19 -12.80 34.65
N LEU A 207 4.30 -13.47 34.96
CA LEU A 207 4.75 -13.71 36.31
C LEU A 207 5.04 -12.34 36.95
N ASP A 208 4.24 -11.31 36.64
CA ASP A 208 3.92 -10.31 37.64
C ASP A 208 3.22 -11.14 38.68
N GLU A 209 3.89 -11.34 39.81
CA GLU A 209 3.27 -11.76 41.05
C GLU A 209 1.88 -11.12 41.08
N SER A 210 0.82 -11.94 41.14
CA SER A 210 -0.53 -11.42 41.27
C SER A 210 -0.49 -10.32 42.32
N PRO A 211 -0.79 -9.07 41.97
CA PRO A 211 -0.59 -7.97 42.89
C PRO A 211 -1.25 -8.31 44.21
N ASN A 212 -0.57 -8.07 45.33
CA ASN A 212 -1.12 -8.37 46.66
C ASN A 212 -2.50 -7.73 46.89
N MET A 213 -2.81 -6.67 46.13
CA MET A 213 -4.11 -6.02 46.08
C MET A 213 -4.44 -5.59 44.64
N GLU A 214 -5.64 -5.93 44.17
CA GLU A 214 -6.14 -5.48 42.88
C GLU A 214 -6.52 -3.99 42.93
N TRP A 215 -6.53 -3.31 41.78
CA TRP A 215 -6.71 -1.84 41.74
C TRP A 215 -8.07 -1.38 42.28
N TRP A 216 -9.12 -2.21 42.17
CA TRP A 216 -10.45 -1.90 42.70
C TRP A 216 -10.50 -2.06 44.23
N ASP A 217 -9.77 -3.02 44.80
CA ASP A 217 -9.62 -3.19 46.25
C ASP A 217 -8.88 -2.02 46.90
N SER A 218 -7.93 -1.42 46.19
CA SER A 218 -7.12 -0.29 46.70
C SER A 218 -7.93 0.95 47.09
N VAL A 219 -9.15 1.08 46.54
CA VAL A 219 -10.08 2.17 46.85
C VAL A 219 -10.77 1.92 48.19
N ILE A 220 -11.05 0.65 48.50
CA ILE A 220 -11.84 0.21 49.64
C ILE A 220 -10.95 -0.09 50.86
N LEU A 221 -9.80 -0.72 50.64
CA LEU A 221 -8.88 -1.16 51.69
C LEU A 221 -7.82 -0.11 51.99
N THR A 222 -7.37 -0.05 53.25
CA THR A 222 -6.31 0.89 53.66
C THR A 222 -4.90 0.42 53.33
N LYS A 223 -4.63 -0.90 53.40
CA LYS A 223 -3.31 -1.52 53.21
C LYS A 223 -3.42 -2.82 52.40
N ASP A 224 -3.56 -3.96 53.07
CA ASP A 224 -3.61 -5.30 52.49
C ASP A 224 -4.75 -6.11 53.12
N LEU A 225 -5.16 -7.20 52.47
CA LEU A 225 -6.21 -8.13 52.96
C LEU A 225 -5.87 -8.76 54.33
N ASN A 226 -4.57 -8.78 54.69
CA ASN A 226 -4.04 -9.34 55.94
C ASN A 226 -3.94 -8.31 57.08
N SER A 227 -4.27 -7.03 56.83
CA SER A 227 -4.27 -6.00 57.86
C SER A 227 -5.59 -6.05 58.62
N VAL A 228 -5.57 -6.72 59.76
CA VAL A 228 -6.74 -6.96 60.62
C VAL A 228 -6.75 -5.98 61.80
N ASP A 229 -7.92 -5.46 62.16
CA ASP A 229 -8.14 -4.69 63.38
C ASP A 229 -8.01 -5.58 64.63
N LYS A 230 -7.99 -4.96 65.82
CA LYS A 230 -7.90 -5.66 67.13
C LYS A 230 -9.04 -6.68 67.37
N GLU A 231 -10.09 -6.65 66.55
CA GLU A 231 -11.30 -7.47 66.63
C GLU A 231 -11.37 -8.56 65.55
N GLY A 232 -10.35 -8.73 64.71
CA GLY A 232 -10.37 -9.77 63.68
C GLY A 232 -11.01 -9.38 62.35
N ASN A 233 -11.39 -8.10 62.17
CA ASN A 233 -12.01 -7.56 60.97
C ASN A 233 -11.00 -6.85 60.05
N ILE A 234 -11.21 -6.93 58.73
CA ILE A 234 -10.37 -6.28 57.71
C ILE A 234 -10.52 -4.75 57.81
N LEU A 235 -9.41 -3.98 57.78
CA LEU A 235 -9.49 -2.51 57.80
C LEU A 235 -10.06 -1.93 56.50
N ILE A 236 -11.36 -1.61 56.54
CA ILE A 236 -12.09 -0.94 55.46
C ILE A 236 -11.99 0.59 55.65
N ARG A 237 -11.80 1.33 54.56
CA ARG A 237 -11.97 2.80 54.56
C ARG A 237 -13.45 3.12 54.68
N ASN A 238 -13.90 3.45 55.89
CA ASN A 238 -15.28 3.83 56.16
C ASN A 238 -15.77 5.07 55.36
N SER A 239 -14.86 5.84 54.76
CA SER A 239 -15.20 6.94 53.84
C SER A 239 -15.52 6.48 52.40
N ALA A 240 -15.11 5.28 52.00
CA ALA A 240 -15.26 4.78 50.63
C ALA A 240 -16.63 4.14 50.39
N ILE A 241 -17.24 3.56 51.42
CA ILE A 241 -18.54 2.87 51.33
C ILE A 241 -19.61 3.76 51.95
N THR A 242 -20.61 4.12 51.16
CA THR A 242 -21.77 4.89 51.61
C THR A 242 -23.06 4.21 51.12
N ASN A 243 -24.21 4.59 51.68
CA ASN A 243 -25.51 4.09 51.24
C ASN A 243 -25.98 4.67 49.90
N LEU A 244 -25.12 5.44 49.20
CA LEU A 244 -25.43 6.08 47.92
C LEU A 244 -25.17 5.12 46.76
N ILE A 245 -26.14 5.02 45.86
CA ILE A 245 -26.03 4.22 44.63
C ILE A 245 -25.80 5.17 43.46
N GLU A 246 -24.63 5.06 42.82
CA GLU A 246 -24.35 5.79 41.59
C GLU A 246 -25.06 5.13 40.40
N HIS A 247 -25.76 5.95 39.61
CA HIS A 247 -26.25 5.53 38.30
C HIS A 247 -25.22 5.97 37.26
N PRO A 248 -24.48 5.04 36.63
CA PRO A 248 -23.41 5.40 35.70
C PRO A 248 -23.96 6.18 34.51
N THR A 249 -23.10 6.99 33.90
CA THR A 249 -23.50 7.83 32.76
C THR A 249 -24.00 6.97 31.60
N GLN A 250 -25.21 7.27 31.11
CA GLN A 250 -25.80 6.54 29.99
C GLN A 250 -25.09 6.92 28.68
N MET A 251 -24.23 6.03 28.20
CA MET A 251 -23.56 6.18 26.91
C MET A 251 -24.49 5.76 25.76
N LYS A 252 -24.41 6.47 24.64
CA LYS A 252 -25.14 6.09 23.41
C LYS A 252 -24.53 4.82 22.82
N PRO A 253 -25.34 3.91 22.26
CA PRO A 253 -24.82 2.71 21.61
C PRO A 253 -23.94 3.09 20.40
N PRO A 254 -22.77 2.45 20.21
CA PRO A 254 -21.85 2.78 19.11
C PRO A 254 -22.44 2.61 17.70
N ASN A 255 -23.43 1.72 17.55
CA ASN A 255 -24.02 1.34 16.26
C ASN A 255 -25.25 2.18 15.86
N GLU A 256 -25.64 3.18 16.66
CA GLU A 256 -26.81 4.01 16.35
C GLU A 256 -26.42 5.20 15.46
N SER A 257 -27.16 5.38 14.37
CA SER A 257 -26.92 6.50 13.47
C SER A 257 -27.39 7.79 14.10
N THR A 258 -26.54 8.81 14.03
CA THR A 258 -26.91 10.19 14.33
C THR A 258 -27.95 10.74 13.35
N ARG A 259 -28.12 10.10 12.18
CA ARG A 259 -29.14 10.50 11.21
C ARG A 259 -30.47 9.81 11.53
N PRO A 260 -31.59 10.55 11.55
CA PRO A 260 -32.90 9.95 11.75
C PRO A 260 -33.19 8.95 10.61
N VAL A 261 -33.73 7.80 10.98
CA VAL A 261 -34.10 6.75 10.02
C VAL A 261 -35.43 7.13 9.38
N TYR A 262 -35.42 7.38 8.07
CA TYR A 262 -36.63 7.65 7.30
C TYR A 262 -37.22 6.34 6.76
N LEU A 263 -38.50 6.08 7.03
CA LEU A 263 -39.20 4.95 6.43
C LEU A 263 -39.52 5.27 4.96
N PRO A 264 -39.11 4.43 4.00
CA PRO A 264 -39.48 4.63 2.60
C PRO A 264 -40.98 4.45 2.42
N VAL A 265 -41.64 5.43 1.80
CA VAL A 265 -43.07 5.40 1.52
C VAL A 265 -43.33 4.55 0.28
N PHE A 266 -44.08 3.46 0.44
CA PHE A 266 -44.50 2.61 -0.66
C PHE A 266 -45.96 2.89 -1.03
N LEU A 267 -46.20 3.25 -2.29
CA LEU A 267 -47.54 3.43 -2.82
C LEU A 267 -48.05 2.14 -3.47
N THR A 268 -49.34 1.87 -3.27
CA THR A 268 -50.08 0.82 -3.98
C THR A 268 -50.14 1.13 -5.49
N LYS A 269 -50.43 0.12 -6.32
CA LYS A 269 -50.58 0.31 -7.77
C LYS A 269 -51.71 1.32 -8.10
N ASN A 270 -52.78 1.33 -7.30
CA ASN A 270 -53.93 2.23 -7.47
C ASN A 270 -53.57 3.69 -7.18
N GLU A 271 -52.83 3.93 -6.09
CA GLU A 271 -52.33 5.26 -5.74
C GLU A 271 -51.32 5.77 -6.77
N LYS A 272 -50.39 4.92 -7.22
CA LYS A 272 -49.47 5.28 -8.32
C LYS A 272 -50.22 5.69 -9.58
N LYS A 273 -51.31 4.98 -9.93
CA LYS A 273 -52.17 5.32 -11.07
C LYS A 273 -52.94 6.63 -10.82
N LYS A 274 -53.41 6.88 -9.59
CA LYS A 274 -54.08 8.13 -9.19
C LYS A 274 -53.13 9.33 -9.28
N LEU A 275 -51.95 9.25 -8.67
CA LEU A 275 -50.91 10.29 -8.69
C LEU A 275 -50.46 10.60 -10.13
N ARG A 276 -50.17 9.58 -10.94
CA ARG A 276 -49.81 9.78 -12.37
C ARG A 276 -50.92 10.49 -13.15
N ARG A 277 -52.20 10.21 -12.87
CA ARG A 277 -53.33 10.87 -13.54
C ARG A 277 -53.48 12.32 -13.09
N GLN A 278 -53.32 12.60 -11.80
CA GLN A 278 -53.36 13.94 -11.26
C GLN A 278 -52.21 14.80 -11.83
N ASN A 279 -50.96 14.34 -11.75
CA ASN A 279 -49.82 15.08 -12.31
C ASN A 279 -49.97 15.33 -13.82
N ARG A 280 -50.52 14.37 -14.58
CA ARG A 280 -50.79 14.58 -16.01
C ARG A 280 -51.89 15.59 -16.27
N ARG A 281 -52.93 15.62 -15.41
CA ARG A 281 -54.03 16.57 -15.53
C ARG A 281 -53.56 17.98 -15.20
N GLU A 282 -52.76 18.12 -14.14
CA GLU A 282 -52.12 19.38 -13.74
C GLU A 282 -51.19 19.89 -14.83
N GLN A 283 -50.24 19.08 -15.31
CA GLN A 283 -49.37 19.44 -16.44
C GLN A 283 -50.14 19.87 -17.69
N TRP A 284 -51.26 19.22 -18.00
CA TRP A 284 -52.08 19.59 -19.14
C TRP A 284 -52.84 20.90 -18.90
N LYS A 285 -53.31 21.12 -17.67
CA LYS A 285 -53.95 22.37 -17.25
C LYS A 285 -52.96 23.53 -17.31
N ASP A 286 -51.75 23.35 -16.81
CA ASP A 286 -50.68 24.35 -16.87
C ASP A 286 -50.32 24.70 -18.32
N GLN A 287 -50.21 23.70 -19.20
CA GLN A 287 -49.99 23.93 -20.63
C GLN A 287 -51.14 24.70 -21.28
N GLN A 288 -52.39 24.38 -20.95
CA GLN A 288 -53.56 25.10 -21.44
C GLN A 288 -53.62 26.54 -20.92
N GLU A 289 -53.30 26.76 -19.65
CA GLU A 289 -53.23 28.09 -19.05
C GLU A 289 -52.11 28.91 -19.72
N GLN A 290 -50.97 28.28 -20.02
CA GLN A 290 -49.85 28.92 -20.72
C GLN A 290 -50.21 29.30 -22.17
N ILE A 291 -50.99 28.46 -22.87
CA ILE A 291 -51.53 28.79 -24.21
C ILE A 291 -52.57 29.91 -24.10
N ARG A 292 -53.45 29.88 -23.10
CA ARG A 292 -54.47 30.92 -22.87
C ARG A 292 -53.84 32.28 -22.59
N LEU A 293 -52.70 32.30 -21.91
CA LEU A 293 -51.92 33.50 -21.65
C LEU A 293 -51.07 33.94 -22.86
N GLY A 294 -50.97 33.12 -23.92
CA GLY A 294 -50.19 33.41 -25.12
C GLY A 294 -48.68 33.27 -24.96
N LEU A 295 -48.19 32.58 -23.92
CA LEU A 295 -46.75 32.32 -23.74
C LEU A 295 -46.24 31.19 -24.65
N ILE A 296 -47.13 30.29 -25.05
CA ILE A 296 -46.85 29.17 -25.95
C ILE A 296 -47.93 29.14 -27.03
N ASP A 297 -47.52 29.02 -28.28
CA ASP A 297 -48.46 28.86 -29.40
C ASP A 297 -49.17 27.50 -29.34
N PRO A 298 -50.45 27.44 -29.74
CA PRO A 298 -51.17 26.18 -29.84
C PRO A 298 -50.39 25.14 -30.67
N PRO A 299 -50.22 23.90 -30.19
CA PRO A 299 -49.44 22.90 -30.92
C PRO A 299 -50.12 22.53 -32.24
N GLU A 300 -49.35 22.52 -33.32
CA GLU A 300 -49.82 22.13 -34.66
C GLU A 300 -50.42 20.71 -34.67
N PRO A 301 -51.43 20.46 -35.54
CA PRO A 301 -52.07 19.15 -35.64
C PRO A 301 -51.05 18.08 -36.04
N LYS A 302 -51.18 16.91 -35.41
CA LYS A 302 -50.24 15.80 -35.61
C LYS A 302 -50.45 15.13 -36.98
N LEU A 303 -49.74 15.58 -38.02
CA LEU A 303 -49.76 14.92 -39.32
C LEU A 303 -49.01 13.57 -39.28
N ARG A 304 -49.52 12.58 -40.01
CA ARG A 304 -48.89 11.27 -40.27
C ARG A 304 -49.10 10.98 -41.74
N ILE A 305 -48.22 10.20 -42.37
CA ILE A 305 -48.40 9.77 -43.78
C ILE A 305 -49.77 9.09 -43.96
N SER A 306 -50.21 8.29 -42.98
CA SER A 306 -51.54 7.67 -42.96
C SER A 306 -52.71 8.67 -42.87
N ASN A 307 -52.50 9.84 -42.25
CA ASN A 307 -53.53 10.85 -42.02
C ASN A 307 -53.45 11.99 -43.04
N LEU A 308 -52.47 11.97 -43.94
CA LEU A 308 -52.15 13.02 -44.91
C LEU A 308 -53.36 13.35 -45.78
N MET A 309 -53.90 12.36 -46.48
CA MET A 309 -55.01 12.55 -47.42
C MET A 309 -56.32 12.95 -46.73
N ARG A 310 -56.49 12.61 -45.45
CA ARG A 310 -57.70 12.96 -44.69
C ARG A 310 -57.65 14.39 -44.14
N VAL A 311 -56.48 14.89 -43.79
CA VAL A 311 -56.32 16.20 -43.13
C VAL A 311 -56.04 17.32 -44.12
N LEU A 312 -55.29 17.05 -45.19
CA LEU A 312 -54.88 18.04 -46.19
C LEU A 312 -55.42 17.68 -47.58
N GLY A 313 -56.59 17.04 -47.68
CA GLY A 313 -57.07 16.42 -48.93
C GLY A 313 -57.09 17.34 -50.15
N THR A 314 -57.50 18.60 -50.01
CA THR A 314 -57.53 19.58 -51.11
C THR A 314 -56.14 20.09 -51.51
N GLU A 315 -55.25 20.29 -50.54
CA GLU A 315 -53.88 20.79 -50.76
C GLU A 315 -52.95 19.66 -51.23
N ALA A 316 -53.12 18.45 -50.71
CA ALA A 316 -52.33 17.26 -51.02
C ALA A 316 -52.52 16.77 -52.47
N ILE A 317 -53.64 17.11 -53.09
CA ILE A 317 -53.90 16.83 -54.52
C ILE A 317 -53.14 17.82 -55.41
N GLN A 318 -52.91 19.06 -54.95
CA GLN A 318 -52.21 20.08 -55.74
C GLN A 318 -50.70 19.79 -55.82
N ASP A 319 -50.05 19.56 -54.67
CA ASP A 319 -48.61 19.28 -54.58
C ASP A 319 -48.32 18.07 -53.67
N PRO A 320 -48.42 16.82 -54.16
CA PRO A 320 -48.27 15.63 -53.31
C PRO A 320 -46.86 15.52 -52.71
N THR A 321 -45.81 15.84 -53.47
CA THR A 321 -44.42 15.74 -53.03
C THR A 321 -44.06 16.75 -51.94
N LYS A 322 -44.58 17.99 -52.04
CA LYS A 322 -44.29 19.06 -51.08
C LYS A 322 -44.94 18.78 -49.72
N ILE A 323 -46.18 18.29 -49.74
CA ILE A 323 -46.93 17.97 -48.53
C ILE A 323 -46.42 16.69 -47.89
N GLU A 324 -46.00 15.70 -48.68
CA GLU A 324 -45.28 14.54 -48.16
C GLU A 324 -43.95 14.94 -47.49
N ALA A 325 -43.16 15.81 -48.14
CA ALA A 325 -41.91 16.31 -47.58
C ALA A 325 -42.13 17.05 -46.25
N HIS A 326 -43.14 17.92 -46.16
CA HIS A 326 -43.49 18.63 -44.93
C HIS A 326 -43.94 17.68 -43.81
N VAL A 327 -44.72 16.64 -44.13
CA VAL A 327 -45.11 15.63 -43.13
C VAL A 327 -43.94 14.76 -42.70
N ARG A 328 -43.03 14.39 -43.61
CA ARG A 328 -41.77 13.72 -43.25
C ARG A 328 -40.90 14.62 -42.38
N GLU A 329 -40.81 15.91 -42.67
CA GLU A 329 -40.08 16.87 -41.84
C GLU A 329 -40.70 17.00 -40.45
N GLN A 330 -42.03 17.14 -40.33
CA GLN A 330 -42.70 17.13 -39.03
C GLN A 330 -42.55 15.79 -38.29
N MET A 331 -42.55 14.66 -39.00
CA MET A 331 -42.24 13.34 -38.43
C MET A 331 -40.80 13.28 -37.91
N ALA A 332 -39.84 13.70 -38.73
CA ALA A 332 -38.42 13.76 -38.39
C ALA A 332 -38.16 14.72 -37.22
N LYS A 333 -38.80 15.90 -37.20
CA LYS A 333 -38.72 16.88 -36.11
C LYS A 333 -39.25 16.30 -34.80
N ARG A 334 -40.35 15.55 -34.82
CA ARG A 334 -40.87 14.85 -33.62
C ARG A 334 -39.95 13.73 -33.16
N GLN A 335 -39.42 12.95 -34.10
CA GLN A 335 -38.47 11.88 -33.78
C GLN A 335 -37.19 12.46 -33.19
N LYS A 336 -36.63 13.48 -33.83
CA LYS A 336 -35.46 14.23 -33.38
C LYS A 336 -35.70 14.84 -32.01
N LEU A 337 -36.83 15.52 -31.78
CA LEU A 337 -37.16 16.08 -30.47
C LEU A 337 -37.27 14.98 -29.40
N HIS A 338 -37.86 13.82 -29.71
CA HIS A 338 -37.89 12.69 -28.79
C HIS A 338 -36.49 12.13 -28.49
N GLU A 339 -35.65 11.98 -29.51
CA GLU A 339 -34.27 11.53 -29.37
C GLU A 339 -33.41 12.54 -28.60
N ASP A 340 -33.53 13.83 -28.91
CA ASP A 340 -32.88 14.95 -28.21
C ASP A 340 -33.31 15.00 -26.74
N MET A 341 -34.61 14.83 -26.44
CA MET A 341 -35.10 14.74 -25.06
C MET A 341 -34.58 13.49 -24.33
N ASN A 342 -34.40 12.37 -25.03
CA ASN A 342 -33.79 11.18 -24.45
C ASN A 342 -32.28 11.35 -24.25
N ASN A 343 -31.59 11.99 -25.18
CA ASN A 343 -30.17 12.31 -25.10
C ASN A 343 -29.90 13.30 -23.97
N ALA A 344 -30.72 14.33 -23.82
CA ALA A 344 -30.64 15.29 -22.71
C ALA A 344 -30.88 14.62 -21.34
N ARG A 345 -31.76 13.62 -21.26
CA ARG A 345 -31.98 12.82 -20.02
C ARG A 345 -30.92 11.73 -19.81
N LYS A 346 -30.19 11.33 -20.85
CA LYS A 346 -29.19 10.26 -20.78
C LYS A 346 -27.99 10.79 -20.00
N LEU A 347 -27.79 10.21 -18.83
CA LEU A 347 -26.64 10.52 -17.99
C LEU A 347 -25.34 10.38 -18.79
N THR A 348 -24.45 11.36 -18.64
CA THR A 348 -23.10 11.29 -19.18
C THR A 348 -22.36 10.09 -18.58
N VAL A 349 -21.29 9.63 -19.23
CA VAL A 349 -20.51 8.48 -18.74
C VAL A 349 -19.96 8.75 -17.34
N GLU A 350 -19.56 9.98 -17.08
CA GLU A 350 -19.09 10.44 -15.76
C GLU A 350 -20.19 10.42 -14.72
N GLN A 351 -21.38 10.96 -15.02
CA GLN A 351 -22.53 10.91 -14.11
C GLN A 351 -22.98 9.47 -13.83
N LYS A 352 -22.88 8.57 -14.81
CA LYS A 352 -23.13 7.14 -14.60
C LYS A 352 -22.10 6.53 -13.65
N ARG A 353 -20.82 6.84 -13.83
CA ARG A 353 -19.73 6.38 -12.96
C ARG A 353 -19.90 6.91 -11.54
N GLU A 354 -20.29 8.17 -11.38
CA GLU A 354 -20.53 8.75 -10.06
C GLU A 354 -21.76 8.12 -9.38
N LYS A 355 -22.85 7.87 -10.13
CA LYS A 355 -24.01 7.14 -9.60
C LYS A 355 -23.66 5.71 -9.19
N THR A 356 -22.82 5.00 -9.95
CA THR A 356 -22.37 3.66 -9.57
C THR A 356 -21.44 3.69 -8.38
N ILE A 357 -20.50 4.64 -8.32
CA ILE A 357 -19.64 4.87 -7.15
C ILE A 357 -20.48 5.18 -5.92
N ARG A 358 -21.47 6.09 -6.00
CA ARG A 358 -22.39 6.42 -4.90
C ARG A 358 -23.23 5.23 -4.45
N LYS A 359 -23.60 4.34 -5.38
CA LYS A 359 -24.31 3.08 -5.05
C LYS A 359 -23.40 2.06 -4.35
N ILE A 360 -22.11 2.03 -4.69
CA ILE A 360 -21.11 1.11 -4.11
C ILE A 360 -20.55 1.65 -2.80
N LYS A 361 -20.35 2.97 -2.69
CA LYS A 361 -19.84 3.67 -1.52
C LYS A 361 -20.95 3.69 -0.47
N GLU A 362 -21.02 2.62 0.30
CA GLU A 362 -21.92 2.52 1.44
C GLU A 362 -21.44 3.40 2.58
N ASP A 363 -22.38 3.83 3.43
CA ASP A 363 -22.06 4.56 4.65
C ASP A 363 -21.50 3.56 5.67
N VAL A 364 -20.18 3.59 5.85
CA VAL A 364 -19.42 2.71 6.75
C VAL A 364 -19.20 3.41 8.11
N SER A 365 -19.97 4.46 8.41
CA SER A 365 -19.85 5.24 9.66
C SER A 365 -20.31 4.49 10.92
N LEU A 366 -21.31 3.61 10.81
CA LEU A 366 -21.86 2.86 11.96
C LEU A 366 -21.00 1.65 12.34
N GLY A 367 -20.24 1.15 11.39
CA GLY A 367 -19.50 -0.10 11.52
C GLY A 367 -19.06 -0.60 10.16
N VAL A 368 -17.96 -1.33 10.19
CA VAL A 368 -17.28 -1.86 9.01
C VAL A 368 -17.40 -3.36 9.07
N HIS A 369 -17.95 -3.97 8.03
CA HIS A 369 -17.92 -5.42 7.93
C HIS A 369 -16.54 -5.85 7.48
N VAL A 370 -15.97 -6.82 8.19
CA VAL A 370 -14.65 -7.37 7.95
C VAL A 370 -14.79 -8.85 7.64
N ALA A 371 -14.07 -9.30 6.63
CA ALA A 371 -13.98 -10.70 6.26
C ALA A 371 -12.50 -11.09 6.12
N VAL A 372 -12.13 -12.20 6.74
CA VAL A 372 -10.78 -12.76 6.71
C VAL A 372 -10.84 -14.09 5.98
N TYR A 373 -10.13 -14.17 4.86
CA TYR A 373 -10.00 -15.39 4.06
C TYR A 373 -8.59 -15.94 4.20
N ARG A 374 -8.50 -17.26 4.27
CA ARG A 374 -7.24 -18.01 4.20
C ARG A 374 -7.18 -18.77 2.88
N ILE A 375 -6.04 -18.69 2.22
CA ILE A 375 -5.73 -19.39 0.97
C ILE A 375 -4.39 -20.10 1.17
N ARG A 376 -4.21 -21.32 0.64
CA ARG A 376 -2.92 -22.03 0.79
C ARG A 376 -1.81 -21.35 -0.01
N ASP A 377 -2.00 -21.20 -1.32
CA ASP A 377 -1.05 -20.49 -2.18
C ASP A 377 -1.71 -19.38 -3.02
N LEU A 378 -1.06 -18.23 -3.07
CA LEU A 378 -1.41 -17.11 -3.95
C LEU A 378 -0.16 -16.49 -4.59
N HIS A 379 1.03 -17.08 -4.40
CA HIS A 379 2.28 -16.58 -4.97
C HIS A 379 2.38 -16.85 -6.47
N SER A 380 2.04 -18.07 -6.88
CA SER A 380 2.21 -18.54 -8.26
C SER A 380 1.18 -17.94 -9.24
N ASN A 381 -0.03 -17.65 -8.77
CA ASN A 381 -1.17 -17.34 -9.65
C ASN A 381 -1.45 -15.84 -9.80
N ALA A 382 -0.76 -15.21 -10.73
CA ALA A 382 -0.91 -13.78 -11.05
C ALA A 382 -2.35 -13.37 -11.43
N SER A 383 -3.09 -14.22 -12.15
CA SER A 383 -4.49 -13.94 -12.55
C SER A 383 -5.44 -13.88 -11.34
N LYS A 384 -5.31 -14.84 -10.41
CA LYS A 384 -6.13 -14.87 -9.18
C LYS A 384 -5.76 -13.71 -8.27
N LYS A 385 -4.47 -13.42 -8.12
CA LYS A 385 -3.96 -12.23 -7.41
C LYS A 385 -4.55 -10.92 -7.97
N TYR A 386 -4.55 -10.75 -9.29
CA TYR A 386 -5.13 -9.58 -9.95
C TYR A 386 -6.64 -9.45 -9.69
N LYS A 387 -7.37 -10.58 -9.73
CA LYS A 387 -8.81 -10.60 -9.42
C LYS A 387 -9.09 -10.17 -7.98
N VAL A 388 -8.33 -10.70 -7.01
CA VAL A 388 -8.43 -10.36 -5.58
C VAL A 388 -8.22 -8.86 -5.37
N GLU A 389 -7.18 -8.29 -5.98
CA GLU A 389 -6.82 -6.88 -5.87
C GLU A 389 -7.82 -5.95 -6.53
N THR A 390 -8.09 -6.20 -7.81
CA THR A 390 -8.83 -5.29 -8.67
C THR A 390 -10.30 -5.23 -8.25
N ASN A 391 -10.89 -6.35 -7.84
CA ASN A 391 -12.26 -6.36 -7.35
C ASN A 391 -12.38 -5.63 -6.00
N ALA A 392 -11.40 -5.76 -5.10
CA ALA A 392 -11.39 -5.00 -3.85
C ALA A 392 -11.31 -3.48 -4.12
N LYS A 393 -10.41 -3.06 -5.02
CA LYS A 393 -10.29 -1.66 -5.46
C LYS A 393 -11.56 -1.14 -6.12
N GLN A 394 -12.14 -1.89 -7.06
CA GLN A 394 -13.39 -1.52 -7.75
C GLN A 394 -14.58 -1.42 -6.80
N LEU A 395 -14.61 -2.23 -5.74
CA LEU A 395 -15.63 -2.17 -4.70
C LEU A 395 -15.33 -1.11 -3.62
N LEU A 396 -14.22 -0.37 -3.72
CA LEU A 396 -13.77 0.62 -2.74
C LEU A 396 -13.61 0.04 -1.32
N MET A 397 -13.17 -1.21 -1.28
CA MET A 397 -12.88 -1.94 -0.03
C MET A 397 -11.45 -1.65 0.40
N THR A 398 -11.25 -1.67 1.72
CA THR A 398 -9.93 -1.52 2.34
C THR A 398 -9.44 -2.87 2.83
N GLY A 399 -8.15 -3.02 3.11
CA GLY A 399 -7.64 -4.31 3.60
C GLY A 399 -6.17 -4.54 3.31
N ILE A 400 -5.76 -5.79 3.53
CA ILE A 400 -4.40 -6.23 3.28
C ILE A 400 -4.37 -7.69 2.86
N VAL A 401 -3.45 -8.03 1.96
CA VAL A 401 -3.15 -9.41 1.60
C VAL A 401 -1.73 -9.72 2.01
N VAL A 402 -1.59 -10.60 3.00
CA VAL A 402 -0.29 -11.11 3.44
C VAL A 402 -0.03 -12.44 2.76
N LEU A 403 1.08 -12.50 2.04
CA LEU A 403 1.54 -13.71 1.40
C LEU A 403 2.60 -14.34 2.29
N PHE A 404 2.29 -15.52 2.82
CA PHE A 404 3.20 -16.34 3.61
C PHE A 404 3.14 -17.78 3.08
N ARG A 405 4.21 -18.54 3.29
CA ARG A 405 4.33 -19.91 2.76
C ARG A 405 3.23 -20.79 3.33
N ASP A 406 2.48 -21.46 2.46
CA ASP A 406 1.38 -22.38 2.76
C ASP A 406 0.17 -21.76 3.50
N CYS A 407 0.20 -20.46 3.81
CA CYS A 407 -0.91 -19.74 4.45
C CYS A 407 -0.92 -18.26 4.05
N CYS A 408 -1.60 -17.94 2.95
CA CYS A 408 -1.90 -16.57 2.56
C CYS A 408 -3.17 -16.09 3.27
N VAL A 409 -3.13 -14.88 3.84
CA VAL A 409 -4.26 -14.28 4.57
C VAL A 409 -4.71 -13.02 3.83
N VAL A 410 -6.00 -12.99 3.47
CA VAL A 410 -6.66 -11.86 2.81
C VAL A 410 -7.65 -11.27 3.80
N THR A 411 -7.34 -10.08 4.34
CA THR A 411 -8.26 -9.32 5.20
C THR A 411 -8.89 -8.21 4.40
N VAL A 412 -10.22 -8.16 4.35
CA VAL A 412 -10.95 -7.17 3.58
C VAL A 412 -12.01 -6.53 4.45
N GLU A 413 -12.06 -5.21 4.43
CA GLU A 413 -12.94 -4.35 5.20
C GLU A 413 -13.83 -3.53 4.25
N GLY A 414 -15.13 -3.46 4.52
CA GLY A 414 -16.06 -2.75 3.65
C GLY A 414 -17.51 -2.77 4.15
N GLY A 415 -18.41 -2.26 3.32
CA GLY A 415 -19.85 -2.32 3.56
C GLY A 415 -20.43 -3.72 3.30
N PRO A 416 -21.63 -4.03 3.84
CA PRO A 416 -22.24 -5.36 3.70
C PRO A 416 -22.53 -5.76 2.24
N LYS A 417 -22.91 -4.84 1.34
CA LYS A 417 -23.12 -5.19 -0.07
C LYS A 417 -21.80 -5.42 -0.80
N GLN A 418 -20.75 -4.70 -0.40
CA GLN A 418 -19.40 -4.90 -0.93
C GLN A 418 -18.89 -6.29 -0.51
N GLN A 419 -19.02 -6.63 0.77
CA GLN A 419 -18.63 -7.93 1.32
C GLN A 419 -19.38 -9.09 0.66
N LYS A 420 -20.70 -8.99 0.46
CA LYS A 420 -21.47 -10.05 -0.23
C LYS A 420 -20.99 -10.32 -1.65
N LYS A 421 -20.59 -9.27 -2.39
CA LYS A 421 -20.00 -9.42 -3.74
C LYS A 421 -18.61 -10.04 -3.67
N TYR A 422 -17.79 -9.61 -2.73
CA TYR A 422 -16.42 -10.10 -2.57
C TYR A 422 -16.38 -11.56 -2.08
N LYS A 423 -17.22 -11.93 -1.10
CA LYS A 423 -17.42 -13.32 -0.66
C LYS A 423 -17.82 -14.24 -1.81
N ARG A 424 -18.75 -13.80 -2.67
CA ARG A 424 -19.12 -14.57 -3.88
C ARG A 424 -17.97 -14.68 -4.88
N LEU A 425 -17.12 -13.66 -4.99
CA LEU A 425 -15.90 -13.72 -5.79
C LEU A 425 -14.94 -14.79 -5.26
N MET A 426 -14.60 -14.69 -3.98
CA MET A 426 -13.61 -15.56 -3.33
C MET A 426 -14.06 -17.01 -3.26
N MET A 427 -15.30 -17.29 -2.85
CA MET A 427 -15.74 -18.66 -2.59
C MET A 427 -16.28 -19.39 -3.83
N HIS A 428 -16.90 -18.68 -4.78
CA HIS A 428 -17.65 -19.34 -5.88
C HIS A 428 -17.11 -19.05 -7.28
N ARG A 429 -16.68 -17.81 -7.54
CA ARG A 429 -16.26 -17.38 -8.90
C ARG A 429 -14.81 -17.70 -9.19
N ILE A 430 -13.92 -17.58 -8.20
CA ILE A 430 -12.54 -18.03 -8.34
C ILE A 430 -12.51 -19.53 -8.03
N LYS A 431 -12.03 -20.32 -9.00
CA LYS A 431 -11.86 -21.76 -8.84
C LYS A 431 -10.47 -22.02 -8.26
N TRP A 432 -10.38 -22.18 -6.95
CA TRP A 432 -9.09 -22.39 -6.27
C TRP A 432 -8.53 -23.79 -6.53
N ASN A 433 -9.39 -24.81 -6.53
CA ASN A 433 -9.02 -26.23 -6.67
C ASN A 433 -8.31 -26.59 -7.99
N GLU A 434 -8.31 -25.71 -8.99
CA GLU A 434 -7.59 -25.92 -10.25
C GLU A 434 -6.07 -25.80 -10.09
N ASP A 435 -5.59 -25.13 -9.04
CA ASP A 435 -4.16 -25.03 -8.77
C ASP A 435 -3.76 -26.10 -7.77
N PHE A 436 -2.78 -26.93 -8.14
CA PHE A 436 -2.14 -27.86 -7.23
C PHE A 436 -0.96 -27.16 -6.57
N VAL A 437 -0.93 -27.19 -5.24
CA VAL A 437 0.15 -26.64 -4.42
C VAL A 437 0.98 -27.79 -3.90
N LYS A 438 2.29 -27.67 -3.98
CA LYS A 438 3.21 -28.61 -3.33
C LYS A 438 3.31 -28.23 -1.87
N ASP A 439 2.77 -29.05 -0.98
CA ASP A 439 2.94 -28.89 0.46
C ASP A 439 4.42 -29.06 0.85
N ALA A 440 4.78 -28.68 2.08
CA ALA A 440 6.13 -28.83 2.62
C ALA A 440 6.68 -30.28 2.57
N ASP A 441 5.81 -31.29 2.44
CA ASP A 441 6.15 -32.72 2.27
C ASP A 441 6.21 -33.18 0.80
N GLY A 442 6.07 -32.28 -0.17
CA GLY A 442 6.14 -32.57 -1.60
C GLY A 442 4.89 -33.22 -2.22
N LYS A 443 3.80 -33.36 -1.46
CA LYS A 443 2.50 -33.83 -1.96
C LYS A 443 1.74 -32.68 -2.62
N GLU A 444 1.11 -32.95 -3.76
CA GLU A 444 0.28 -31.99 -4.48
C GLU A 444 -1.13 -31.99 -3.90
N ILE A 445 -1.50 -30.93 -3.18
CA ILE A 445 -2.84 -30.74 -2.62
C ILE A 445 -3.53 -29.61 -3.39
N PRO A 446 -4.82 -29.75 -3.73
CA PRO A 446 -5.57 -28.65 -4.35
C PRO A 446 -5.61 -27.43 -3.44
N ASN A 447 -5.36 -26.27 -4.02
CA ASN A 447 -5.48 -25.00 -3.34
C ASN A 447 -6.95 -24.77 -2.95
N SER A 448 -7.19 -24.34 -1.72
CA SER A 448 -8.52 -24.02 -1.21
C SER A 448 -8.53 -22.63 -0.57
N CYS A 449 -9.68 -21.97 -0.67
CA CYS A 449 -9.95 -20.71 -0.01
C CYS A 449 -11.06 -20.94 1.02
N VAL A 450 -10.77 -20.59 2.27
CA VAL A 450 -11.71 -20.75 3.39
C VAL A 450 -11.97 -19.36 3.99
N LEU A 451 -13.22 -19.11 4.34
CA LEU A 451 -13.60 -17.96 5.15
C LEU A 451 -13.31 -18.29 6.61
N VAL A 452 -12.30 -17.66 7.21
CA VAL A 452 -11.89 -17.91 8.59
C VAL A 452 -12.79 -17.15 9.55
N TRP A 453 -13.07 -15.89 9.25
CA TRP A 453 -13.87 -15.03 10.10
C TRP A 453 -14.65 -13.99 9.30
N GLU A 454 -15.87 -13.72 9.74
CA GLU A 454 -16.73 -12.66 9.22
C GLU A 454 -17.39 -11.96 10.41
N GLY A 455 -17.23 -10.64 10.49
CA GLY A 455 -17.74 -9.87 11.61
C GLY A 455 -17.79 -8.37 11.33
N ILE A 456 -18.04 -7.60 12.38
CA ILE A 456 -18.15 -6.15 12.33
C ILE A 456 -17.08 -5.55 13.23
N SER A 457 -16.37 -4.55 12.71
CA SER A 457 -15.44 -3.70 13.45
C SER A 457 -15.99 -2.28 13.53
N GLN A 458 -15.64 -1.54 14.58
CA GLN A 458 -16.09 -0.15 14.76
C GLN A 458 -15.51 0.79 13.70
N ARG A 459 -14.26 0.58 13.29
CA ARG A 459 -13.54 1.44 12.33
C ARG A 459 -12.72 0.63 11.33
N ARG A 460 -12.34 1.28 10.23
CA ARG A 460 -11.38 0.71 9.26
C ARG A 460 -9.98 0.79 9.84
N ASN A 461 -9.30 -0.35 9.91
CA ASN A 461 -7.92 -0.40 10.41
C ASN A 461 -6.91 -0.36 9.25
N PHE A 462 -7.33 -0.71 8.04
CA PHE A 462 -6.49 -0.71 6.84
C PHE A 462 -6.84 0.42 5.86
N GLY A 463 -5.85 0.81 5.06
CA GLY A 463 -6.04 1.69 3.90
C GLY A 463 -6.42 0.91 2.64
N GLU A 464 -6.00 1.40 1.48
CA GLU A 464 -6.15 0.67 0.22
C GLU A 464 -5.49 -0.72 0.28
N ILE A 465 -6.08 -1.68 -0.42
CA ILE A 465 -5.58 -3.05 -0.43
C ILE A 465 -4.14 -3.13 -0.98
N LYS A 466 -3.24 -3.72 -0.20
CA LYS A 466 -1.82 -3.89 -0.55
C LYS A 466 -1.41 -5.33 -0.36
N PHE A 467 -0.54 -5.83 -1.25
CA PHE A 467 0.15 -7.10 -1.05
C PHE A 467 1.44 -6.87 -0.30
N LYS A 468 1.65 -7.65 0.76
CA LYS A 468 2.94 -7.72 1.44
C LYS A 468 3.35 -9.19 1.51
N SER A 469 4.48 -9.50 0.87
CA SER A 469 5.10 -10.82 0.97
C SER A 469 6.01 -10.81 2.20
N VAL A 470 5.81 -11.78 3.09
CA VAL A 470 6.54 -11.87 4.33
C VAL A 470 7.09 -13.29 4.48
N PRO A 471 8.41 -13.46 4.69
CA PRO A 471 9.03 -14.78 4.82
C PRO A 471 8.86 -15.40 6.23
N ASN A 472 8.71 -14.56 7.26
CA ASN A 472 8.66 -14.98 8.66
C ASN A 472 7.29 -14.69 9.28
N GLU A 473 6.79 -15.62 10.09
CA GLU A 473 5.53 -15.49 10.82
C GLU A 473 5.50 -14.26 11.74
N LYS A 474 6.56 -14.03 12.52
CA LYS A 474 6.67 -12.86 13.42
C LYS A 474 6.50 -11.54 12.67
N ALA A 475 7.10 -11.42 11.49
CA ALA A 475 6.99 -10.21 10.68
C ALA A 475 5.58 -10.03 10.09
N ALA A 476 4.83 -11.12 9.87
CA ALA A 476 3.43 -11.05 9.46
C ALA A 476 2.57 -10.59 10.64
N ARG A 477 2.79 -11.17 11.83
CA ARG A 477 2.13 -10.75 13.07
C ARG A 477 2.39 -9.28 13.41
N ASP A 478 3.64 -8.82 13.33
CA ASP A 478 4.03 -7.41 13.55
C ASP A 478 3.32 -6.44 12.60
N LEU A 479 3.05 -6.87 11.36
CA LEU A 479 2.35 -6.08 10.37
C LEU A 479 0.88 -5.92 10.75
N PHE A 480 0.22 -6.97 11.26
CA PHE A 480 -1.14 -6.88 11.78
C PHE A 480 -1.20 -6.14 13.13
N TYR A 481 -0.18 -6.29 13.97
CA TYR A 481 -0.02 -5.55 15.24
C TYR A 481 0.04 -4.03 15.02
N LYS A 482 0.75 -3.57 13.98
CA LYS A 482 0.77 -2.14 13.58
C LYS A 482 -0.61 -1.58 13.24
N HIS A 483 -1.56 -2.43 12.87
CA HIS A 483 -2.94 -2.07 12.59
C HIS A 483 -3.89 -2.41 13.75
N HIS A 484 -3.39 -2.92 14.89
CA HIS A 484 -4.14 -3.41 16.04
C HIS A 484 -5.09 -4.57 15.73
N VAL A 485 -4.67 -5.49 14.85
CA VAL A 485 -5.47 -6.63 14.39
C VAL A 485 -4.70 -7.94 14.33
N GLU A 486 -3.80 -8.19 15.29
CA GLU A 486 -3.02 -9.43 15.36
C GLU A 486 -3.87 -10.70 15.40
N HIS A 487 -5.05 -10.62 16.03
CA HIS A 487 -5.96 -11.75 16.20
C HIS A 487 -6.46 -12.34 14.88
N TYR A 488 -6.53 -11.55 13.80
CA TYR A 488 -6.88 -12.08 12.47
C TYR A 488 -5.80 -12.99 11.90
N TRP A 489 -4.53 -12.63 12.13
CA TRP A 489 -3.40 -13.47 11.73
C TRP A 489 -3.33 -14.72 12.60
N ASP A 490 -3.37 -14.56 13.91
CA ASP A 490 -3.25 -15.66 14.87
C ASP A 490 -4.36 -16.69 14.64
N LEU A 491 -5.60 -16.27 14.40
CA LEU A 491 -6.73 -17.17 14.09
C LEU A 491 -6.54 -17.90 12.75
N SER A 492 -6.12 -17.18 11.70
CA SER A 492 -5.92 -17.77 10.37
C SER A 492 -4.77 -18.76 10.35
N TYR A 493 -3.67 -18.42 11.02
CA TYR A 493 -2.46 -19.24 11.10
C TYR A 493 -2.66 -20.46 11.99
N SER A 494 -3.27 -20.30 13.17
CA SER A 494 -3.61 -21.43 14.05
C SER A 494 -4.51 -22.43 13.35
N GLY A 495 -5.56 -21.95 12.66
CA GLY A 495 -6.42 -22.82 11.87
C GLY A 495 -5.70 -23.50 10.72
N ALA A 496 -4.69 -22.86 10.12
CA ALA A 496 -3.91 -23.46 9.02
C ALA A 496 -3.06 -24.63 9.53
N VAL A 497 -2.43 -24.45 10.69
CA VAL A 497 -1.58 -25.49 11.27
C VAL A 497 -2.38 -26.63 11.87
N LEU A 498 -3.61 -26.40 12.34
CA LEU A 498 -4.50 -27.48 12.79
C LEU A 498 -5.06 -28.34 11.64
N GLU A 499 -5.14 -27.80 10.42
CA GLU A 499 -5.61 -28.52 9.22
C GLU A 499 -4.49 -29.27 8.47
N CYS A 500 -3.23 -28.88 8.71
CA CYS A 500 -2.04 -29.57 8.22
C CYS A 500 -1.65 -30.70 9.17
#